data_AF-A0A2V7HN51-F1
#
_entry.id   AF-A0A2V7HN51-F1
#
_cell.length_a   1.000
_cell.length_b   1.000
_cell.length_c   1.000
_cell.angle_alpha   90.00
_cell.angle_beta   90.00
_cell.angle_gamma   90.00
#
_symmetry.space_group_name_H-M   'P 1'
#
loop_
_entity.id
_entity.type
_entity.pdbx_description
1 polymer ?
#
loop_
_entity_poly.entity_id
_entity_poly.type
_entity_poly.pdbx_seq_one_letter_code
_entity_poly.pdbx_strand_id
1 'polypeptide(L)'
;MKRRTFVQRGVVGAFGFGVLRKLEALKVSSLGQRVSDPLGPGGDTAVGSANEFTTLRDRYFLFQLARNPVTSTYLGGDAYDPSLRDINSRLRDYSRAALMSELRYYTDTRNALSRINPRALSAAESVDRALMDAQLEFLIRQLGGSYEQRSLDSYVAEPFRGIDWQIQQMTDAGRGLLGTEVEWQQVVNRALATPRYLETARTNLLSGKRA
;
A
#
# COMPACT_ATOMS: atom_id res chain seq x y z
N MET A 1 -24.84 16.16 0.28
CA MET A 1 -23.36 16.32 0.36
C MET A 1 -22.78 16.12 -1.05
N LYS A 2 -22.07 17.10 -1.62
CA LYS A 2 -21.69 17.08 -3.06
C LYS A 2 -20.44 16.20 -3.29
N ARG A 3 -20.58 15.18 -4.16
CA ARG A 3 -19.60 14.13 -4.51
C ARG A 3 -18.19 14.63 -4.89
N ARG A 4 -18.00 15.92 -5.24
CA ARG A 4 -16.68 16.49 -5.63
C ARG A 4 -15.79 16.95 -4.48
N THR A 5 -16.34 17.21 -3.30
CA THR A 5 -15.57 17.83 -2.20
C THR A 5 -14.94 16.81 -1.25
N PHE A 6 -15.42 15.56 -1.25
CA PHE A 6 -14.87 14.50 -0.38
C PHE A 6 -13.54 13.93 -0.89
N VAL A 7 -13.38 13.84 -2.22
CA VAL A 7 -12.11 13.48 -2.87
C VAL A 7 -10.99 14.44 -2.45
N GLN A 8 -11.28 15.73 -2.26
CA GLN A 8 -10.28 16.72 -1.83
C GLN A 8 -9.77 16.53 -0.39
N ARG A 9 -10.44 15.75 0.47
CA ARG A 9 -9.97 15.50 1.85
C ARG A 9 -9.29 14.14 2.02
N GLY A 10 -9.62 13.13 1.21
CA GLY A 10 -8.81 11.90 1.08
C GLY A 10 -7.44 12.16 0.45
N VAL A 11 -7.34 13.26 -0.32
CA VAL A 11 -6.12 13.74 -0.97
C VAL A 11 -5.01 14.08 0.04
N VAL A 12 -5.29 14.46 1.29
CA VAL A 12 -4.24 14.72 2.31
C VAL A 12 -3.56 13.43 2.79
N GLY A 13 -4.25 12.28 2.76
CA GLY A 13 -3.64 10.97 3.03
C GLY A 13 -3.00 10.34 1.78
N ALA A 14 -3.53 10.63 0.59
CA ALA A 14 -3.01 10.13 -0.69
C ALA A 14 -1.79 10.92 -1.21
N PHE A 15 -1.54 12.15 -0.73
CA PHE A 15 -0.33 12.91 -1.05
C PHE A 15 0.95 12.21 -0.56
N GLY A 16 0.88 11.38 0.48
CA GLY A 16 2.00 10.57 0.94
C GLY A 16 2.29 9.32 0.07
N PHE A 17 1.47 9.03 -0.94
CA PHE A 17 1.56 7.79 -1.72
C PHE A 17 1.69 7.99 -3.24
N GLY A 18 1.93 9.22 -3.71
CA GLY A 18 2.34 9.45 -5.11
C GLY A 18 1.33 9.03 -6.20
N VAL A 19 0.05 8.87 -5.86
CA VAL A 19 -0.98 8.26 -6.73
C VAL A 19 -1.31 9.06 -8.01
N LEU A 20 -0.79 10.28 -8.21
CA LEU A 20 -1.13 11.10 -9.38
C LEU A 20 -0.07 11.21 -10.49
N ARG A 21 1.03 10.44 -10.50
CA ARG A 21 1.98 10.52 -11.64
C ARG A 21 1.57 9.74 -12.90
N LYS A 22 0.56 8.85 -12.85
CA LYS A 22 0.18 8.04 -14.03
C LYS A 22 -0.76 8.73 -15.03
N LEU A 23 -1.27 9.93 -14.75
CA LEU A 23 -2.12 10.67 -15.71
C LEU A 23 -1.33 11.57 -16.67
N GLU A 24 -0.13 12.04 -16.29
CA GLU A 24 0.68 12.90 -17.18
C GLU A 24 1.58 12.10 -18.15
N ALA A 25 1.77 10.80 -17.90
CA ALA A 25 2.61 9.94 -18.73
C ALA A 25 1.98 9.52 -20.09
N LEU A 26 0.75 9.95 -20.38
CA LEU A 26 0.09 9.72 -21.68
C LEU A 26 0.27 10.87 -22.69
N LYS A 27 1.19 11.81 -22.44
CA LYS A 27 1.67 12.75 -23.46
C LYS A 27 3.16 12.56 -23.71
N VAL A 28 3.49 11.52 -24.46
CA VAL A 28 4.79 11.47 -25.16
C VAL A 28 4.71 12.39 -26.36
N SER A 29 5.61 13.38 -26.44
CA SER A 29 6.30 13.74 -27.69
C SER A 29 7.45 14.74 -27.45
N SER A 30 8.67 14.31 -27.76
CA SER A 30 9.80 15.12 -28.28
C SER A 30 10.46 16.09 -27.26
N LEU A 31 11.77 16.29 -27.10
CA LEU A 31 12.98 16.24 -27.93
C LEU A 31 14.21 16.05 -27.01
N GLY A 32 15.30 15.46 -27.51
CA GLY A 32 16.49 15.11 -26.72
C GLY A 32 17.50 16.23 -26.46
N GLN A 33 18.57 15.92 -25.70
CA GLN A 33 19.97 16.35 -25.95
C GLN A 33 20.95 15.62 -24.98
N ARG A 34 22.13 15.27 -25.50
CA ARG A 34 23.29 14.67 -24.79
C ARG A 34 24.05 15.72 -23.96
N VAL A 35 24.72 15.32 -22.85
CA VAL A 35 26.06 15.85 -22.41
C VAL A 35 26.84 14.78 -21.62
N SER A 36 28.15 14.85 -21.77
CA SER A 36 29.29 13.95 -21.51
C SER A 36 29.80 13.80 -20.06
N ASP A 37 30.55 12.71 -19.82
CA ASP A 37 31.41 12.32 -18.66
C ASP A 37 32.66 13.24 -18.45
N PRO A 38 33.40 13.27 -17.28
CA PRO A 38 34.12 12.10 -16.72
C PRO A 38 34.45 11.98 -15.19
N LEU A 39 34.65 10.72 -14.79
CA LEU A 39 35.53 10.08 -13.76
C LEU A 39 36.07 10.83 -12.51
N GLY A 40 35.89 10.17 -11.34
CA GLY A 40 36.74 10.28 -10.15
C GLY A 40 36.65 8.99 -9.30
N PRO A 41 37.76 8.47 -8.71
CA PRO A 41 37.74 7.21 -7.96
C PRO A 41 37.59 7.44 -6.45
N GLY A 42 36.73 6.66 -5.79
CA GLY A 42 36.80 6.47 -4.33
C GLY A 42 35.45 6.35 -3.61
N GLY A 43 35.20 5.16 -3.05
CA GLY A 43 34.40 4.97 -1.84
C GLY A 43 32.99 4.44 -2.06
N ASP A 44 32.82 3.13 -1.82
CA ASP A 44 31.56 2.40 -1.56
C ASP A 44 30.31 3.04 -2.17
N THR A 45 30.19 2.87 -3.48
CA THR A 45 29.15 3.52 -4.24
C THR A 45 27.82 2.81 -4.03
N ALA A 46 26.86 3.53 -3.43
CA ALA A 46 25.46 3.31 -3.74
C ALA A 46 25.32 3.34 -5.28
N VAL A 47 25.13 2.18 -5.91
CA VAL A 47 25.13 2.04 -7.38
C VAL A 47 23.75 2.32 -7.97
N GLY A 48 22.71 2.46 -7.14
CA GLY A 48 21.35 2.46 -7.65
C GLY A 48 20.93 3.76 -8.35
N SER A 49 20.35 3.62 -9.54
CA SER A 49 19.85 4.71 -10.38
C SER A 49 18.43 5.20 -9.97
N ALA A 50 17.99 6.35 -10.52
CA ALA A 50 16.61 6.83 -10.34
C ALA A 50 15.54 5.82 -10.83
N ASN A 51 15.85 5.07 -11.90
CA ASN A 51 14.97 4.03 -12.43
C ASN A 51 14.81 2.86 -11.44
N GLU A 52 15.89 2.48 -10.74
CA GLU A 52 15.84 1.48 -9.69
C GLU A 52 15.01 1.94 -8.50
N PHE A 53 15.14 3.22 -8.11
CA PHE A 53 14.29 3.79 -7.06
C PHE A 53 12.81 3.76 -7.45
N THR A 54 12.46 4.22 -8.65
CA THR A 54 11.06 4.19 -9.14
C THR A 54 10.50 2.77 -9.14
N THR A 55 11.28 1.80 -9.64
CA THR A 55 10.88 0.39 -9.64
C THR A 55 10.68 -0.15 -8.22
N LEU A 56 11.57 0.17 -7.30
CA LEU A 56 11.49 -0.24 -5.90
C LEU A 56 10.26 0.37 -5.21
N ARG A 57 10.03 1.67 -5.40
CA ARG A 57 8.89 2.42 -4.85
C ARG A 57 7.57 1.83 -5.33
N ASP A 58 7.43 1.59 -6.63
CA ASP A 58 6.20 1.09 -7.22
C ASP A 58 5.90 -0.35 -6.74
N ARG A 59 6.92 -1.20 -6.64
CA ARG A 59 6.79 -2.56 -6.06
C ARG A 59 6.40 -2.51 -4.59
N TYR A 60 7.02 -1.64 -3.81
CA TYR A 60 6.68 -1.45 -2.39
C TYR A 60 5.23 -0.99 -2.23
N PHE A 61 4.80 -0.01 -3.02
CA PHE A 61 3.45 0.51 -2.95
C PHE A 61 2.40 -0.55 -3.29
N LEU A 62 2.61 -1.31 -4.37
CA LEU A 62 1.73 -2.44 -4.72
C LEU A 62 1.71 -3.51 -3.63
N PHE A 63 2.86 -3.84 -3.03
CA PHE A 63 2.90 -4.78 -1.91
C PHE A 63 2.09 -4.27 -0.71
N GLN A 64 2.21 -2.97 -0.38
CA GLN A 64 1.47 -2.36 0.72
C GLN A 64 -0.04 -2.45 0.50
N LEU A 65 -0.53 -2.15 -0.70
CA LEU A 65 -1.94 -2.27 -1.05
C LEU A 65 -2.42 -3.73 -0.97
N ALA A 66 -1.64 -4.67 -1.52
CA ALA A 66 -1.98 -6.09 -1.51
C ALA A 66 -2.04 -6.68 -0.09
N ARG A 67 -1.20 -6.20 0.84
CA ARG A 67 -1.16 -6.67 2.24
C ARG A 67 -2.14 -5.99 3.17
N ASN A 68 -2.72 -4.87 2.77
CA ASN A 68 -3.69 -4.12 3.56
C ASN A 68 -4.99 -3.94 2.78
N PRO A 69 -5.81 -5.00 2.60
CA PRO A 69 -6.94 -4.97 1.68
C PRO A 69 -7.98 -3.90 1.99
N VAL A 70 -8.19 -3.60 3.28
CA VAL A 70 -9.17 -2.61 3.74
C VAL A 70 -8.68 -1.19 3.42
N THR A 71 -7.40 -0.90 3.63
CA THR A 71 -6.75 0.33 3.15
C THR A 71 -6.76 0.41 1.62
N SER A 72 -6.52 -0.70 0.92
CA SER A 72 -6.56 -0.74 -0.54
C SER A 72 -7.95 -0.42 -1.07
N THR A 73 -9.01 -0.97 -0.48
CA THR A 73 -10.40 -0.60 -0.81
C THR A 73 -10.63 0.88 -0.56
N TYR A 74 -10.22 1.42 0.60
CA TYR A 74 -10.38 2.85 0.88
C TYR A 74 -9.75 3.76 -0.18
N LEU A 75 -8.60 3.35 -0.73
CA LEU A 75 -7.84 4.11 -1.73
C LEU A 75 -8.25 3.79 -3.19
N GLY A 76 -9.22 2.91 -3.44
CA GLY A 76 -9.62 2.50 -4.79
C GLY A 76 -8.59 1.62 -5.51
N GLY A 77 -7.88 0.76 -4.76
CA GLY A 77 -6.77 -0.03 -5.27
C GLY A 77 -7.16 -1.08 -6.32
N ASP A 78 -8.41 -1.52 -6.36
CA ASP A 78 -8.96 -2.41 -7.39
C ASP A 78 -8.95 -1.81 -8.80
N ALA A 79 -8.98 -0.47 -8.90
CA ALA A 79 -8.80 0.27 -10.15
C ALA A 79 -7.34 0.73 -10.39
N TYR A 80 -6.45 0.57 -9.41
CA TYR A 80 -5.07 1.05 -9.49
C TYR A 80 -4.17 0.12 -10.32
N ASP A 81 -4.25 -1.19 -10.09
CA ASP A 81 -3.44 -2.20 -10.77
C ASP A 81 -4.23 -3.52 -10.94
N PRO A 82 -4.12 -4.22 -12.09
CA PRO A 82 -4.86 -5.46 -12.33
C PRO A 82 -4.63 -6.56 -11.28
N SER A 83 -3.46 -6.58 -10.63
CA SER A 83 -3.16 -7.53 -9.55
C SER A 83 -4.02 -7.33 -8.29
N LEU A 84 -4.67 -6.17 -8.16
CA LEU A 84 -5.50 -5.78 -7.04
C LEU A 84 -7.00 -5.88 -7.32
N ARG A 85 -7.44 -6.33 -8.51
CA ARG A 85 -8.86 -6.39 -8.88
C ARG A 85 -9.75 -7.11 -7.87
N ASP A 86 -9.20 -8.14 -7.20
CA ASP A 86 -9.91 -8.99 -6.25
C ASP A 86 -9.67 -8.58 -4.78
N ILE A 87 -8.98 -7.45 -4.54
CA ILE A 87 -8.59 -7.00 -3.20
C ILE A 87 -9.81 -6.70 -2.32
N ASN A 88 -10.89 -6.25 -2.94
CA ASN A 88 -12.18 -5.98 -2.31
C ASN A 88 -12.86 -7.23 -1.72
N SER A 89 -12.40 -8.44 -2.06
CA SER A 89 -12.88 -9.69 -1.44
C SER A 89 -12.11 -10.12 -0.19
N ARG A 90 -11.06 -9.38 0.20
CA ARG A 90 -10.06 -9.87 1.17
C ARG A 90 -10.06 -9.07 2.46
N LEU A 91 -9.60 -9.72 3.53
CA LEU A 91 -9.16 -9.13 4.79
C LEU A 91 -7.67 -9.41 4.98
N ARG A 92 -7.01 -8.65 5.87
CA ARG A 92 -5.57 -8.85 6.13
C ARG A 92 -5.32 -10.21 6.78
N ASP A 93 -4.22 -10.84 6.41
CA ASP A 93 -3.76 -12.08 7.03
C ASP A 93 -2.85 -11.74 8.22
N TYR A 94 -3.40 -11.81 9.43
CA TYR A 94 -2.67 -11.60 10.68
C TYR A 94 -2.00 -12.86 11.24
N SER A 95 -1.91 -13.94 10.47
CA SER A 95 -1.18 -15.13 10.91
C SER A 95 0.31 -14.81 11.08
N ARG A 96 0.96 -15.45 12.05
CA ARG A 96 2.40 -15.26 12.30
C ARG A 96 3.25 -15.47 11.05
N ALA A 97 2.91 -16.46 10.22
CA ALA A 97 3.63 -16.72 8.98
C ALA A 97 3.53 -15.55 7.98
N ALA A 98 2.34 -14.97 7.82
CA ALA A 98 2.13 -13.80 6.97
C ALA A 98 2.89 -12.57 7.50
N LEU A 99 2.79 -12.28 8.79
CA LEU A 99 3.47 -11.14 9.42
C LEU A 99 5.00 -11.26 9.35
N MET A 100 5.56 -12.45 9.54
CA MET A 100 7.01 -12.69 9.37
C MET A 100 7.44 -12.57 7.91
N SER A 101 6.58 -12.93 6.96
CA SER A 101 6.86 -12.69 5.55
C SER A 101 6.83 -11.21 5.19
N GLU A 102 5.91 -10.44 5.78
CA GLU A 102 5.85 -8.98 5.62
C GLU A 102 7.09 -8.31 6.22
N LEU A 103 7.47 -8.69 7.43
CA LEU A 103 8.67 -8.15 8.10
C LEU A 103 9.92 -8.35 7.23
N ARG A 104 10.13 -9.57 6.74
CA ARG A 104 11.25 -9.87 5.83
C ARG A 104 11.20 -9.01 4.57
N TYR A 105 10.04 -8.89 3.94
CA TYR A 105 9.88 -8.05 2.75
C TYR A 105 10.25 -6.58 3.03
N TYR A 106 9.79 -6.00 4.14
CA TYR A 106 10.13 -4.61 4.48
C TYR A 106 11.61 -4.45 4.81
N THR A 107 12.22 -5.39 5.53
CA THR A 107 13.67 -5.38 5.77
C THR A 107 14.46 -5.43 4.47
N ASP A 108 14.12 -6.35 3.56
CA ASP A 108 14.79 -6.48 2.26
C ASP A 108 14.60 -5.23 1.39
N THR A 109 13.40 -4.64 1.42
CA THR A 109 13.07 -3.41 0.69
C THR A 109 13.88 -2.24 1.24
N ARG A 110 14.01 -2.10 2.56
CA ARG A 110 14.84 -1.04 3.18
C ARG A 110 16.32 -1.22 2.84
N ASN A 111 16.81 -2.47 2.83
CA ASN A 111 18.17 -2.81 2.39
C ASN A 111 18.41 -2.53 0.89
N ALA A 112 17.38 -2.62 0.06
CA ALA A 112 17.46 -2.18 -1.34
C ALA A 112 17.46 -0.64 -1.43
N LEU A 113 16.63 0.04 -0.64
CA LEU A 113 16.53 1.49 -0.62
C LEU A 113 17.85 2.16 -0.17
N SER A 114 18.57 1.56 0.79
CA SER A 114 19.87 2.08 1.26
C SER A 114 20.96 2.06 0.17
N ARG A 115 20.83 1.19 -0.84
CA ARG A 115 21.76 1.06 -1.97
C ARG A 115 21.50 2.03 -3.12
N ILE A 116 20.36 2.74 -3.10
CA ILE A 116 20.06 3.78 -4.08
C ILE A 116 20.97 4.99 -3.83
N ASN A 117 21.57 5.55 -4.89
CA ASN A 117 22.38 6.77 -4.78
C ASN A 117 21.47 7.99 -4.57
N PRO A 118 21.52 8.69 -3.42
CA PRO A 118 20.67 9.86 -3.19
C PRO A 118 20.92 10.99 -4.21
N ARG A 119 22.14 11.13 -4.72
CA ARG A 119 22.51 12.17 -5.69
C ARG A 119 21.95 11.93 -7.08
N ALA A 120 21.52 10.70 -7.38
CA ALA A 120 20.91 10.35 -8.66
C ALA A 120 19.41 10.68 -8.71
N LEU A 121 18.81 11.10 -7.58
CA LEU A 121 17.38 11.36 -7.47
C LEU A 121 17.05 12.82 -7.77
N SER A 122 15.90 13.04 -8.40
CA SER A 122 15.27 14.36 -8.44
C SER A 122 14.87 14.81 -7.03
N ALA A 123 14.55 16.11 -6.87
CA ALA A 123 14.06 16.65 -5.60
C ALA A 123 12.80 15.92 -5.11
N ALA A 124 11.88 15.60 -6.02
CA ALA A 124 10.64 14.91 -5.67
C ALA A 124 10.89 13.44 -5.30
N GLU A 125 11.79 12.74 -6.01
CA GLU A 125 12.18 11.37 -5.66
C GLU A 125 12.95 11.30 -4.34
N SER A 126 13.69 12.35 -3.99
CA SER A 126 14.36 12.46 -2.70
C SER A 126 13.36 12.52 -1.54
N VAL A 127 12.25 13.25 -1.73
CA VAL A 127 11.13 13.28 -0.76
C VAL A 127 10.46 11.91 -0.68
N ASP A 128 10.12 11.31 -1.83
CA ASP A 128 9.50 9.97 -1.86
C ASP A 128 10.39 8.93 -1.17
N ARG A 129 11.71 8.98 -1.40
CA ARG A 129 12.68 8.09 -0.75
C ARG A 129 12.70 8.28 0.76
N ALA A 130 12.75 9.53 1.24
CA ALA A 130 12.79 9.82 2.67
C ALA A 130 11.51 9.34 3.36
N LEU A 131 10.35 9.55 2.73
CA LEU A 131 9.07 9.06 3.21
C LEU A 131 9.02 7.53 3.26
N MET A 132 9.47 6.88 2.18
CA MET A 132 9.52 5.42 2.09
C MET A 132 10.43 4.82 3.17
N ASP A 133 11.62 5.40 3.43
CA ASP A 133 12.52 4.91 4.49
C ASP A 133 11.89 5.06 5.89
N ALA A 134 11.31 6.23 6.18
CA ALA A 134 10.64 6.48 7.46
C ALA A 134 9.46 5.52 7.67
N GLN A 135 8.66 5.26 6.63
CA GLN A 135 7.54 4.33 6.70
C GLN A 135 8.02 2.88 6.87
N LEU A 136 9.05 2.45 6.14
CA LEU A 136 9.63 1.11 6.29
C LEU A 136 10.15 0.89 7.70
N GLU A 137 10.86 1.88 8.26
CA GLU A 137 11.33 1.79 9.64
C GLU A 137 10.18 1.63 10.63
N PHE A 138 9.11 2.42 10.48
CA PHE A 138 7.93 2.32 11.32
C PHE A 138 7.28 0.93 11.21
N LEU A 139 7.07 0.42 9.99
CA LEU A 139 6.45 -0.89 9.76
C LEU A 139 7.29 -2.04 10.31
N ILE A 140 8.61 -2.00 10.11
CA ILE A 140 9.55 -3.00 10.67
C ILE A 140 9.45 -3.00 12.20
N ARG A 141 9.45 -1.81 12.82
CA ARG A 141 9.34 -1.68 14.28
C ARG A 141 7.98 -2.17 14.80
N GLN A 142 6.89 -1.82 14.11
CA GLN A 142 5.55 -2.24 14.50
C GLN A 142 5.39 -3.77 14.44
N LEU A 143 5.86 -4.41 13.36
CA LEU A 143 5.82 -5.87 13.21
C LEU A 143 6.79 -6.59 14.15
N GLY A 144 7.98 -6.02 14.41
CA GLY A 144 8.91 -6.57 15.39
C GLY A 144 8.38 -6.47 16.83
N GLY A 145 7.54 -5.49 17.12
CA GLY A 145 6.94 -5.24 18.43
C GLY A 145 5.70 -6.07 18.75
N SER A 146 5.39 -7.13 17.97
CA SER A 146 4.22 -8.00 18.15
C SER A 146 2.90 -7.22 18.31
N TYR A 147 2.74 -6.13 17.55
CA TYR A 147 1.59 -5.22 17.68
C TYR A 147 0.24 -5.96 17.53
N GLU A 148 0.18 -7.00 16.71
CA GLU A 148 -1.00 -7.85 16.49
C GLU A 148 -1.57 -8.43 17.79
N GLN A 149 -0.73 -8.63 18.81
CA GLN A 149 -1.13 -9.18 20.10
C GLN A 149 -1.99 -8.21 20.95
N ARG A 150 -2.10 -6.94 20.52
CA ARG A 150 -2.87 -5.88 21.19
C ARG A 150 -3.78 -5.09 20.26
N SER A 151 -3.93 -5.49 19.00
CA SER A 151 -4.67 -4.75 17.96
C SER A 151 -6.20 -4.94 18.00
N LEU A 152 -6.81 -4.85 19.19
CA LEU A 152 -8.27 -5.06 19.33
C LEU A 152 -9.08 -4.10 18.45
N ASP A 153 -8.64 -2.85 18.35
CA ASP A 153 -9.21 -1.82 17.50
C ASP A 153 -9.22 -2.23 16.01
N SER A 154 -8.09 -2.74 15.52
CA SER A 154 -7.96 -3.21 14.14
C SER A 154 -8.85 -4.42 13.87
N TYR A 155 -8.91 -5.36 14.82
CA TYR A 155 -9.71 -6.58 14.69
C TYR A 155 -11.22 -6.32 14.65
N VAL A 156 -11.70 -5.31 15.37
CA VAL A 156 -13.12 -4.94 15.34
C VAL A 156 -13.43 -4.06 14.13
N ALA A 157 -12.53 -3.16 13.75
CA ALA A 157 -12.80 -2.19 12.69
C ALA A 157 -12.69 -2.78 11.28
N GLU A 158 -11.64 -3.56 10.96
CA GLU A 158 -11.34 -3.96 9.58
C GLU A 158 -12.48 -4.71 8.86
N PRO A 159 -13.15 -5.71 9.45
CA PRO A 159 -14.23 -6.42 8.77
C PRO A 159 -15.39 -5.51 8.38
N PHE A 160 -15.80 -4.63 9.31
CA PHE A 160 -16.86 -3.66 9.06
C PHE A 160 -16.43 -2.59 8.06
N ARG A 161 -15.26 -1.97 8.28
CA ARG A 161 -14.77 -0.85 7.45
C ARG A 161 -14.47 -1.28 6.02
N GLY A 162 -13.98 -2.51 5.82
CA GLY A 162 -13.78 -3.07 4.50
C GLY A 162 -15.08 -3.10 3.69
N ILE A 163 -16.17 -3.59 4.28
CA ILE A 163 -17.48 -3.64 3.63
C ILE A 163 -18.06 -2.23 3.45
N ASP A 164 -18.01 -1.39 4.49
CA ASP A 164 -18.53 -0.02 4.46
C ASP A 164 -17.88 0.82 3.34
N TRP A 165 -16.55 0.81 3.24
CA TRP A 165 -15.86 1.53 2.17
C TRP A 165 -16.14 0.94 0.78
N GLN A 166 -16.23 -0.38 0.67
CA GLN A 166 -16.52 -1.02 -0.60
C GLN A 166 -17.90 -0.61 -1.13
N ILE A 167 -18.94 -0.66 -0.29
CA ILE A 167 -20.30 -0.26 -0.67
C ILE A 167 -20.31 1.21 -1.09
N GLN A 168 -19.62 2.10 -0.38
CA GLN A 168 -19.55 3.53 -0.74
C GLN A 168 -18.90 3.82 -2.09
N GLN A 169 -18.12 2.89 -2.63
CA GLN A 169 -17.40 3.03 -3.90
C GLN A 169 -18.01 2.23 -5.05
N MET A 170 -19.03 1.41 -4.78
CA MET A 170 -19.68 0.60 -5.80
C MET A 170 -20.28 1.42 -6.94
N THR A 171 -20.35 0.79 -8.10
CA THR A 171 -20.96 1.35 -9.31
C THR A 171 -22.41 1.79 -9.04
N ASP A 172 -22.75 3.02 -9.40
CA ASP A 172 -24.14 3.52 -9.36
C ASP A 172 -24.95 2.81 -10.46
N ALA A 173 -25.79 1.83 -10.07
CA ALA A 173 -26.60 1.05 -11.00
C ALA A 173 -27.89 1.79 -11.43
N GLY A 174 -28.08 3.03 -10.97
CA GLY A 174 -29.24 3.85 -11.26
C GLY A 174 -30.49 3.45 -10.46
N ARG A 175 -31.50 4.33 -10.46
CA ARG A 175 -32.80 4.11 -9.76
C ARG A 175 -32.66 3.77 -8.26
N GLY A 176 -31.60 4.26 -7.62
CA GLY A 176 -31.31 3.99 -6.21
C GLY A 176 -30.66 2.62 -5.94
N LEU A 177 -30.31 1.87 -6.98
CA LEU A 177 -29.52 0.64 -6.89
C LEU A 177 -28.02 0.95 -6.93
N LEU A 178 -27.26 0.08 -6.30
CA LEU A 178 -25.80 0.22 -6.14
C LEU A 178 -25.15 -1.13 -6.35
N GLY A 179 -24.00 -1.15 -7.01
CA GLY A 179 -23.19 -2.33 -7.27
C GLY A 179 -23.65 -3.16 -8.46
N THR A 180 -22.67 -3.78 -9.12
CA THR A 180 -22.80 -4.88 -10.05
C THR A 180 -22.81 -6.22 -9.31
N GLU A 181 -23.21 -7.28 -9.99
CA GLU A 181 -23.16 -8.66 -9.44
C GLU A 181 -21.75 -9.01 -8.94
N VAL A 182 -20.71 -8.63 -9.69
CA VAL A 182 -19.32 -8.89 -9.32
C VAL A 182 -18.94 -8.16 -8.04
N GLU A 183 -19.27 -6.87 -7.92
CA GLU A 183 -18.96 -6.07 -6.72
C GLU A 183 -19.68 -6.62 -5.48
N TRP A 184 -20.94 -7.04 -5.61
CA TRP A 184 -21.68 -7.69 -4.53
C TRP A 184 -21.11 -9.05 -4.14
N GLN A 185 -20.68 -9.86 -5.12
CA GLN A 185 -20.01 -11.12 -4.84
C GLN A 185 -18.70 -10.89 -4.05
N GLN A 186 -17.96 -9.82 -4.34
CA GLN A 186 -16.78 -9.46 -3.56
C GLN A 186 -17.13 -9.08 -2.11
N VAL A 187 -18.24 -8.36 -1.87
CA VAL A 187 -18.74 -8.09 -0.51
C VAL A 187 -19.06 -9.39 0.22
N VAL A 188 -19.78 -10.30 -0.43
CA VAL A 188 -20.12 -11.61 0.13
C VAL A 188 -18.85 -12.38 0.50
N ASN A 189 -17.87 -12.44 -0.40
CA ASN A 189 -16.60 -13.11 -0.15
C ASN A 189 -15.86 -12.52 1.07
N ARG A 190 -15.81 -11.19 1.18
CA ARG A 190 -15.19 -10.51 2.33
C ARG A 190 -15.94 -10.79 3.62
N ALA A 191 -17.27 -10.76 3.61
CA ALA A 191 -18.10 -11.09 4.77
C ALA A 191 -17.82 -12.54 5.23
N LEU A 192 -17.76 -13.49 4.31
CA LEU A 192 -17.44 -14.90 4.58
C LEU A 192 -16.01 -15.12 5.08
N ALA A 193 -15.07 -14.21 4.82
CA ALA A 193 -13.71 -14.28 5.37
C ALA A 193 -13.63 -13.87 6.85
N THR A 194 -14.64 -13.16 7.37
CA THR A 194 -14.65 -12.59 8.74
C THR A 194 -14.44 -13.63 9.84
N PRO A 195 -15.11 -14.80 9.85
CA PRO A 195 -14.91 -15.79 10.92
C PRO A 195 -13.45 -16.24 11.05
N ARG A 196 -12.79 -16.57 9.94
CA ARG A 196 -11.37 -16.97 9.94
C ARG A 196 -10.44 -15.84 10.40
N TYR A 197 -10.74 -14.61 9.98
CA TYR A 197 -10.02 -13.42 10.43
C TYR A 197 -10.12 -13.25 11.95
N LEU A 198 -11.32 -13.39 12.52
CA LEU A 198 -11.55 -13.25 13.96
C LEU A 198 -10.95 -14.39 14.79
N GLU A 199 -10.89 -15.62 14.26
CA GLU A 199 -10.17 -16.71 14.96
C GLU A 199 -8.66 -16.47 15.02
N THR A 200 -8.09 -15.92 13.95
CA THR A 200 -6.68 -15.49 13.94
C THR A 200 -6.46 -14.36 14.95
N ALA A 201 -7.34 -13.36 14.96
CA ALA A 201 -7.33 -12.26 15.94
C ALA A 201 -7.39 -12.78 17.38
N ARG A 202 -8.31 -13.70 17.67
CA ARG A 202 -8.45 -14.33 18.98
C ARG A 202 -7.16 -15.03 19.42
N THR A 203 -6.53 -15.77 18.51
CA THR A 203 -5.26 -16.46 18.76
C THR A 203 -4.14 -15.47 19.11
N ASN A 204 -4.04 -14.36 18.38
CA ASN A 204 -3.04 -13.33 18.63
C ASN A 204 -3.28 -12.61 19.97
N LEU A 205 -4.52 -12.22 20.27
CA LEU A 205 -4.88 -11.58 21.55
C LEU A 205 -4.64 -12.51 22.75
N LEU A 206 -4.94 -13.80 22.63
CA LEU A 206 -4.64 -14.78 23.67
C LEU A 206 -3.13 -14.96 23.88
N SER A 207 -2.35 -14.85 22.81
CA SER A 207 -0.88 -14.88 22.91
C SER A 207 -0.36 -13.63 23.64
N GLY A 208 -0.89 -12.45 23.31
CA GLY A 208 -0.58 -11.19 24.00
C GLY A 208 -0.93 -11.18 25.47
N LYS A 209 -2.08 -11.76 25.84
CA LYS A 209 -2.50 -11.88 27.24
C LYS A 209 -1.53 -12.74 28.08
N ARG A 210 -0.78 -13.66 27.46
CA ARG A 210 0.13 -14.59 28.15
C ARG A 210 1.57 -14.08 28.26
N ALA A 211 1.96 -13.09 27.45
CA ALA A 211 3.30 -12.50 27.39
C ALA A 211 3.49 -11.45 28.50
#